data_AF-A0A7Y5BPN4-F1
#
_entry.id   AF-A0A7Y5BPN4-F1
#
_cell.length_a   1.000
_cell.length_b   1.000
_cell.length_c   1.000
_cell.angle_alpha   90.00
_cell.angle_beta   90.00
_cell.angle_gamma   90.00
#
_symmetry.space_group_name_H-M   'P 1'
#
loop_
_entity.id
_entity.type
_entity.pdbx_description
1 polymer ?
#
loop_
_entity_poly.entity_id
_entity_poly.type
_entity_poly.pdbx_seq_one_letter_code
_entity_poly.pdbx_strand_id
1 'polypeptide(L)'
;MHYFILLWLVISTFQDWRTRQVSNWLTLPVLVLAGTFRITGFVEGNLLSTVIIALAALVGWRLHLIGGADAKGLIALALLDSRLAILAWAGAVMLIGVKWLSARCQAKQKPHAPDTPQPDTSIPGFLGFLLGTLAYLVLR
;
A
#
# COMPACT_ATOMS: atom_id res chain seq x y z
N MET A 1 4.01 13.16 -13.10
CA MET A 1 3.21 12.06 -12.52
C MET A 1 3.85 11.48 -11.25
N HIS A 2 5.08 10.95 -11.28
CA HIS A 2 5.69 10.27 -10.12
C HIS A 2 5.82 11.11 -8.84
N TYR A 3 6.26 12.37 -8.94
CA TYR A 3 6.36 13.27 -7.78
C TYR A 3 5.02 13.51 -7.07
N PHE A 4 3.92 13.57 -7.83
CA PHE A 4 2.57 13.70 -7.28
C PHE A 4 2.16 12.43 -6.51
N ILE A 5 2.47 11.25 -7.05
CA ILE A 5 2.21 9.96 -6.39
C ILE A 5 3.01 9.85 -5.09
N LEU A 6 4.29 10.25 -5.10
CA LEU A 6 5.11 10.28 -3.89
C LEU A 6 4.55 11.23 -2.84
N LEU A 7 4.20 12.47 -3.22
CA LEU A 7 3.62 13.43 -2.30
C LEU A 7 2.32 12.88 -1.68
N TRP A 8 1.45 12.32 -2.52
CA TRP A 8 0.21 11.71 -2.07
C TRP A 8 0.43 10.50 -1.16
N LEU A 9 1.40 9.63 -1.48
CA LEU A 9 1.77 8.51 -0.62
C LEU A 9 2.33 9.00 0.72
N VAL A 10 3.21 10.00 0.73
CA VAL A 10 3.76 10.60 1.97
C VAL A 10 2.62 11.14 2.84
N ILE A 11 1.68 11.89 2.26
CA ILE A 11 0.51 12.40 2.98
C ILE A 11 -0.35 11.24 3.51
N SER A 12 -0.57 10.20 2.69
CA SER A 12 -1.34 9.02 3.09
C SER A 12 -0.66 8.25 4.21
N THR A 13 0.67 8.07 4.16
CA THR A 13 1.47 7.43 5.21
C THR A 13 1.46 8.25 6.49
N PHE A 14 1.55 9.57 6.39
CA PHE A 14 1.49 10.46 7.55
C PHE A 14 0.11 10.43 8.21
N GLN A 15 -0.96 10.41 7.42
CA GLN A 15 -2.31 10.26 7.92
C GLN A 15 -2.54 8.87 8.53
N ASP A 16 -2.10 7.80 7.86
CA ASP A 16 -2.18 6.43 8.37
C ASP A 16 -1.43 6.27 9.71
N TRP A 17 -0.26 6.91 9.84
CA TRP A 17 0.45 6.98 11.12
C TRP A 17 -0.39 7.70 12.17
N ARG A 18 -0.89 8.91 11.89
CA ARG A 18 -1.53 9.75 12.90
C ARG A 18 -2.91 9.25 13.33
N THR A 19 -3.72 8.74 12.41
CA THR A 19 -5.13 8.41 12.65
C THR A 19 -5.45 6.92 12.52
N ARG A 20 -4.47 6.05 12.19
CA ARG A 20 -4.68 4.60 11.92
C ARG A 20 -5.74 4.34 10.82
N GLN A 21 -6.10 5.37 10.08
CA GLN A 21 -7.16 5.41 9.10
C GLN A 21 -6.76 6.44 8.05
N VAL A 22 -6.90 6.09 6.77
CA VAL A 22 -6.75 7.03 5.66
C VAL A 22 -8.14 7.49 5.25
N SER A 23 -8.33 8.80 5.16
CA SER A 23 -9.63 9.36 4.81
C SER A 23 -10.03 8.94 3.40
N ASN A 24 -11.31 8.56 3.23
CA ASN A 24 -11.89 8.31 1.92
C ASN A 24 -11.77 9.54 1.00
N TRP A 25 -11.76 10.74 1.58
CA TRP A 25 -11.53 11.99 0.85
C TRP A 25 -10.13 12.13 0.26
N LEU A 26 -9.13 11.42 0.80
CA LEU A 26 -7.77 11.44 0.26
C LEU A 26 -7.57 10.40 -0.86
N THR A 27 -8.29 9.28 -0.78
CA THR A 27 -8.13 8.14 -1.71
C THR A 27 -9.06 8.22 -2.90
N LEU A 28 -10.31 8.71 -2.73
CA LEU A 28 -11.29 8.79 -3.81
C LEU A 28 -10.93 9.77 -4.93
N PRO A 29 -10.47 11.01 -4.67
CA PRO A 29 -10.12 11.94 -5.75
C PRO A 29 -8.98 11.40 -6.61
N VAL A 30 -7.99 10.76 -5.99
CA VAL A 30 -6.86 10.15 -6.71
C VAL A 30 -7.32 8.95 -7.53
N LEU A 31 -8.21 8.12 -6.99
CA LEU A 31 -8.81 7.01 -7.73
C LEU A 31 -9.60 7.49 -8.96
N VAL A 32 -10.41 8.53 -8.79
CA VAL A 32 -11.20 9.13 -9.89
C VAL A 32 -10.27 9.72 -10.95
N LEU A 33 -9.29 10.53 -10.56
CA LEU A 33 -8.30 11.10 -11.48
C LEU A 33 -7.52 10.03 -12.23
N ALA A 34 -7.06 8.99 -11.55
CA ALA A 34 -6.37 7.86 -12.15
C ALA A 34 -7.25 7.15 -13.18
N GLY A 35 -8.53 6.93 -12.84
CA GLY A 35 -9.52 6.37 -13.76
C GLY A 35 -9.75 7.25 -14.98
N THR A 36 -9.93 8.57 -14.78
CA THR A 36 -10.10 9.52 -15.89
C THR A 36 -8.89 9.51 -16.81
N PHE A 37 -7.66 9.61 -16.28
CA PHE A 37 -6.45 9.59 -17.10
C PHE A 37 -6.27 8.30 -17.88
N ARG A 38 -6.73 7.17 -17.32
CA ARG A 38 -6.72 5.88 -18.00
C ARG A 38 -7.74 5.84 -19.14
N ILE A 39 -8.95 6.34 -18.93
CA ILE A 39 -10.01 6.38 -19.94
C ILE A 39 -9.66 7.35 -21.07
N THR A 40 -9.03 8.49 -20.76
CA THR A 40 -8.63 9.48 -21.77
C THR A 40 -7.37 9.06 -22.56
N GLY A 41 -6.79 7.89 -22.28
CA GLY A 41 -5.57 7.41 -22.94
C GLY A 41 -4.31 8.19 -22.59
N PHE A 42 -4.34 9.02 -21.54
CA PHE A 42 -3.18 9.82 -21.12
C PHE A 42 -2.09 8.95 -20.46
N VAL A 43 -2.45 7.73 -20.08
CA VAL A 43 -1.59 6.75 -19.44
C VAL A 43 -1.61 5.46 -20.25
N GLU A 44 -0.49 5.19 -20.93
CA GLU A 44 -0.27 3.92 -21.61
C GLU A 44 -0.02 2.80 -20.61
N GLY A 45 -0.53 1.60 -20.90
CA GLY A 45 -0.24 0.42 -20.10
C GLY A 45 -1.18 -0.73 -20.42
N ASN A 46 -0.83 -1.91 -19.93
CA ASN A 46 -1.59 -3.11 -20.21
C ASN A 46 -2.89 -3.16 -19.36
N LEU A 47 -4.04 -2.94 -20.01
CA LEU A 47 -5.37 -3.02 -19.39
C LEU A 47 -5.59 -4.31 -18.59
N LEU A 48 -5.10 -5.44 -19.12
CA LEU A 48 -5.26 -6.76 -18.52
C LEU A 48 -4.55 -6.80 -17.16
N SER A 49 -3.32 -6.27 -17.08
CA SER A 49 -2.58 -6.18 -15.80
C SER A 49 -3.29 -5.28 -14.79
N THR A 50 -3.84 -4.13 -15.22
CA THR A 50 -4.60 -3.22 -14.35
C THR A 50 -5.84 -3.91 -13.78
N VAL A 51 -6.60 -4.62 -14.62
CA VAL A 51 -7.81 -5.34 -14.20
C VAL A 51 -7.46 -6.47 -13.23
N ILE A 52 -6.42 -7.24 -13.49
CA ILE A 52 -5.96 -8.31 -12.57
C ILE A 52 -5.60 -7.72 -11.21
N ILE A 53 -4.78 -6.66 -11.17
CA ILE A 53 -4.36 -6.05 -9.91
C ILE A 53 -5.56 -5.46 -9.16
N ALA A 54 -6.48 -4.79 -9.87
CA ALA A 54 -7.69 -4.24 -9.26
C ALA A 54 -8.61 -5.32 -8.69
N LEU A 55 -8.80 -6.44 -9.41
CA LEU A 55 -9.54 -7.59 -8.92
C LEU A 55 -8.86 -8.22 -7.72
N ALA A 56 -7.54 -8.41 -7.76
CA ALA A 56 -6.79 -8.94 -6.62
C ALA A 56 -6.93 -8.05 -5.38
N ALA A 57 -6.89 -6.72 -5.54
CA ALA A 57 -7.15 -5.77 -4.46
C ALA A 57 -8.57 -5.89 -3.91
N LEU A 58 -9.58 -5.97 -4.77
CA LEU A 58 -10.98 -6.13 -4.36
C LEU A 58 -11.23 -7.45 -3.63
N VAL A 59 -10.67 -8.56 -4.14
CA VAL A 59 -10.75 -9.89 -3.51
C VAL A 59 -10.04 -9.86 -2.16
N GLY A 60 -8.83 -9.30 -2.09
CA GLY A 60 -8.10 -9.14 -0.84
C GLY A 60 -8.89 -8.35 0.20
N TRP A 61 -9.56 -7.27 -0.22
CA TRP A 61 -10.41 -6.47 0.66
C TRP A 61 -11.65 -7.25 1.13
N ARG A 62 -12.32 -7.97 0.22
CA ARG A 62 -13.48 -8.80 0.54
C ARG A 62 -13.17 -9.93 1.52
N LEU A 63 -11.95 -10.48 1.45
CA LEU A 63 -11.45 -11.50 2.36
C LEU A 63 -10.90 -10.92 3.67
N HIS A 64 -11.02 -9.60 3.90
CA HIS A 64 -10.43 -8.89 5.04
C HIS A 64 -8.90 -9.07 5.17
N LEU A 65 -8.20 -9.38 4.07
CA LEU A 65 -6.74 -9.51 4.04
C LEU A 65 -6.04 -8.16 3.98
N ILE A 66 -6.67 -7.16 3.37
CA ILE A 66 -6.14 -5.79 3.25
C ILE A 66 -7.19 -4.76 3.65
N GLY A 67 -6.71 -3.60 4.14
CA GLY A 67 -7.58 -2.48 4.49
C GLY A 67 -8.26 -1.88 3.27
N GLY A 68 -9.46 -1.32 3.45
CA GLY A 68 -10.17 -0.64 2.36
C GLY A 68 -9.39 0.54 1.77
N ALA A 69 -8.58 1.22 2.58
CA ALA A 69 -7.67 2.26 2.13
C ALA A 69 -6.54 1.72 1.23
N ASP A 70 -5.91 0.61 1.66
CA ASP A 70 -4.84 -0.07 0.90
C ASP A 70 -5.35 -0.57 -0.44
N ALA A 71 -6.55 -1.16 -0.46
CA ALA A 71 -7.19 -1.63 -1.69
C ALA A 71 -7.42 -0.49 -2.69
N LYS A 72 -7.98 0.64 -2.23
CA LYS A 72 -8.18 1.83 -3.08
C LYS A 72 -6.86 2.40 -3.57
N GLY A 73 -5.86 2.44 -2.69
CA GLY A 73 -4.50 2.87 -3.04
C GLY A 73 -3.91 2.02 -4.16
N LEU A 74 -4.02 0.70 -4.02
CA LEU A 74 -3.52 -0.25 -5.02
C LEU A 74 -4.22 -0.12 -6.36
N ILE A 75 -5.55 0.03 -6.36
CA ILE A 75 -6.33 0.22 -7.59
C ILE A 75 -5.94 1.54 -8.26
N ALA A 76 -5.79 2.63 -7.50
CA ALA A 76 -5.37 3.91 -8.04
C ALA A 76 -3.96 3.84 -8.65
N LEU A 77 -3.03 3.15 -7.99
CA LEU A 77 -1.70 2.91 -8.55
C LEU A 77 -1.77 2.04 -9.81
N ALA A 78 -2.60 0.99 -9.84
CA ALA A 78 -2.72 0.11 -11.00
C ALA A 78 -3.32 0.80 -12.23
N LEU A 79 -4.17 1.80 -12.00
CA LEU A 79 -4.74 2.66 -13.05
C LEU A 79 -3.70 3.65 -13.62
N LEU A 80 -2.75 4.11 -12.79
CA LEU A 80 -1.68 5.02 -13.18
C LEU A 80 -0.46 4.31 -13.79
N ASP A 81 -0.02 3.21 -13.20
CA ASP A 81 1.07 2.38 -13.69
C ASP A 81 1.03 1.02 -13.00
N SER A 82 0.71 -0.03 -13.76
CA SER A 82 0.65 -1.41 -13.26
C SER A 82 1.97 -1.89 -12.66
N ARG A 83 3.12 -1.43 -13.17
CA ARG A 83 4.44 -1.82 -12.64
C ARG A 83 4.66 -1.20 -11.27
N LEU A 84 4.32 0.08 -11.14
CA LEU A 84 4.39 0.80 -9.87
C LEU A 84 3.49 0.12 -8.83
N ALA A 85 2.27 -0.26 -9.20
CA ALA A 85 1.36 -0.98 -8.32
C ALA A 85 1.94 -2.32 -7.82
N ILE A 86 2.58 -3.09 -8.71
CA ILE A 86 3.23 -4.37 -8.35
C ILE A 86 4.38 -4.14 -7.36
N LEU A 87 5.27 -3.18 -7.62
CA LEU A 87 6.38 -2.90 -6.72
C LEU A 87 5.91 -2.33 -5.38
N ALA A 88 4.91 -1.45 -5.39
CA ALA A 88 4.30 -0.92 -4.18
C ALA A 88 3.68 -2.06 -3.35
N TRP A 89 2.97 -2.99 -3.98
CA TRP A 89 2.43 -4.18 -3.31
C TRP A 89 3.53 -5.09 -2.76
N ALA A 90 4.59 -5.32 -3.54
CA ALA A 90 5.74 -6.12 -3.10
C ALA A 90 6.40 -5.50 -1.85
N GLY A 91 6.54 -4.17 -1.81
CA GLY A 91 7.04 -3.45 -0.63
C GLY A 91 6.13 -3.64 0.60
N ALA A 92 4.81 -3.58 0.41
CA ALA A 92 3.84 -3.86 1.47
C ALA A 92 3.92 -5.31 1.99
N VAL A 93 3.95 -6.29 1.10
CA VAL A 93 4.08 -7.72 1.44
C VAL A 93 5.41 -7.98 2.16
N MET A 94 6.50 -7.36 1.71
CA MET A 94 7.81 -7.49 2.36
C MET A 94 7.77 -7.00 3.80
N LEU A 95 7.19 -5.82 4.07
CA LEU A 95 7.06 -5.32 5.45
C LEU A 95 6.18 -6.22 6.33
N ILE A 96 5.08 -6.74 5.79
CA ILE A 96 4.21 -7.69 6.51
C ILE A 96 5.00 -8.97 6.83
N GLY A 97 5.78 -9.49 5.88
CA GLY A 97 6.63 -10.66 6.07
C GLY A 97 7.71 -10.44 7.13
N VAL A 98 8.39 -9.30 7.10
CA VAL A 98 9.39 -8.92 8.12
C VAL A 98 8.75 -8.82 9.51
N LYS A 99 7.57 -8.19 9.62
CA LYS A 99 6.79 -8.16 10.88
C LYS A 99 6.50 -9.57 11.38
N TRP A 100 5.97 -10.43 10.53
CA TRP A 100 5.61 -11.79 10.91
C TRP A 100 6.83 -12.63 11.33
N LEU A 101 7.96 -12.48 10.63
CA LEU A 101 9.22 -13.12 10.99
C LEU A 101 9.74 -12.61 12.33
N SER A 102 9.75 -11.29 12.53
CA SER A 102 10.20 -10.69 13.79
C SER A 102 9.35 -11.11 14.98
N ALA A 103 8.02 -11.20 14.82
CA ALA A 103 7.11 -11.73 15.82
C ALA A 103 7.40 -13.20 16.15
N ARG A 104 7.69 -14.03 15.13
CA ARG A 104 8.11 -15.43 15.35
C ARG A 104 9.44 -15.56 16.08
N CYS A 105 10.40 -14.69 15.77
CA CYS A 105 11.68 -14.64 16.49
C CYS A 105 11.47 -14.23 17.95
N GLN A 106 10.65 -13.20 18.22
CA GLN A 106 10.32 -12.77 19.57
C GLN A 106 9.59 -13.85 20.37
N ALA A 107 8.66 -14.58 19.73
CA ALA A 107 7.95 -15.69 20.36
C ALA A 107 8.87 -16.86 20.72
N LYS A 108 9.96 -17.09 19.98
CA LYS A 108 11.01 -18.08 20.33
C LYS A 108 11.94 -17.59 21.45
N GLN A 109 12.03 -16.29 21.69
CA GLN A 109 13.06 -15.68 22.53
C GLN A 109 12.57 -15.31 23.95
N LYS A 110 11.26 -15.22 24.19
CA LYS A 110 10.68 -14.95 25.53
C LYS A 110 9.97 -16.18 26.11
N PRO A 111 10.60 -16.97 27.01
CA PRO A 111 9.87 -17.67 28.06
C PRO A 111 9.29 -16.61 29.02
N HIS A 112 8.01 -16.74 29.36
CA HIS A 112 7.19 -15.85 30.20
C HIS A 112 7.92 -14.79 31.07
N ALA A 113 7.65 -13.51 30.81
CA ALA A 113 7.72 -12.45 31.81
C ALA A 113 6.51 -11.51 31.60
N PRO A 114 5.64 -11.31 32.60
CA PRO A 114 4.48 -10.43 32.50
C PRO A 114 4.91 -8.95 32.57
N ASP A 115 4.15 -8.10 31.90
CA ASP A 115 4.12 -6.64 32.11
C ASP A 115 5.29 -5.78 31.59
N THR A 116 5.70 -5.97 30.33
CA THR A 116 6.32 -4.87 29.58
C THR A 116 5.32 -4.28 28.59
N PRO A 117 5.04 -2.96 28.61
CA PRO A 117 4.12 -2.34 27.66
C PRO A 117 4.67 -2.57 26.25
N GLN A 118 3.91 -3.33 25.47
CA GLN A 118 4.24 -3.65 24.09
C GLN A 118 4.24 -2.33 23.32
N PRO A 119 5.41 -1.86 22.80
CA PRO A 119 5.44 -0.61 22.06
C PRO A 119 4.49 -0.77 20.87
N ASP A 120 3.54 0.17 20.76
CA ASP A 120 2.50 0.17 19.73
C ASP A 120 3.09 0.57 18.36
N THR A 121 4.13 -0.13 17.94
CA THR A 121 4.81 -0.03 16.64
C THR A 121 3.99 -0.75 15.58
N SER A 122 2.70 -0.43 15.49
CA SER A 122 1.95 -0.79 14.29
C SER A 122 2.45 0.10 13.14
N ILE A 123 3.37 -0.45 12.37
CA ILE A 123 3.90 0.17 11.15
C ILE A 123 2.73 0.38 10.17
N PRO A 124 2.49 1.61 9.68
CA PRO A 124 1.40 1.92 8.76
C PRO A 124 1.53 1.12 7.45
N GLY A 125 0.42 0.60 6.93
CA GLY A 125 0.40 -0.21 5.71
C GLY A 125 0.94 0.57 4.51
N PHE A 126 0.64 1.88 4.46
CA PHE A 126 1.13 2.80 3.44
C PHE A 126 2.65 2.99 3.43
N LEU A 127 3.37 2.67 4.50
CA LEU A 127 4.83 2.72 4.50
C LEU A 127 5.42 1.71 3.51
N GLY A 128 4.79 0.54 3.38
CA GLY A 128 5.22 -0.50 2.45
C GLY A 128 5.00 -0.10 0.99
N PHE A 129 3.86 0.54 0.71
CA PHE A 129 3.60 1.13 -0.61
C PHE A 129 4.61 2.22 -0.95
N LEU A 130 4.97 3.07 0.02
CA LEU A 130 5.96 4.13 -0.17
C LEU A 130 7.36 3.57 -0.46
N LEU A 131 7.81 2.56 0.29
CA LEU A 131 9.10 1.91 0.04
C LEU A 131 9.15 1.23 -1.33
N GLY A 132 8.09 0.50 -1.70
CA GLY A 132 8.02 -0.14 -3.02
C GLY A 132 8.01 0.88 -4.17
N THR A 133 7.34 2.01 -3.97
CA THR A 133 7.31 3.10 -4.96
C THR A 133 8.67 3.81 -5.07
N LEU A 134 9.39 4.01 -3.97
CA LEU A 134 10.75 4.55 -3.98
C LEU A 134 11.72 3.58 -4.69
N ALA A 135 11.63 2.28 -4.41
CA ALA A 135 12.45 1.28 -5.09
C ALA A 135 12.21 1.31 -6.62
N TYR A 136 10.95 1.43 -7.06
CA TYR A 136 10.62 1.57 -8.48
C TYR A 136 11.29 2.78 -9.14
N LEU A 137 11.35 3.92 -8.45
CA LEU A 137 11.98 5.12 -8.99
C LEU A 137 13.51 5.04 -9.06
N VAL A 138 14.14 4.26 -8.18
CA VAL A 138 15.58 4.02 -8.21
C VAL A 138 15.97 3.01 -9.29
N LEU A 139 15.09 2.07 -9.62
CA LEU A 139 15.32 0.98 -10.59
C LEU A 139 14.99 1.36 -12.05
N ARG A 140 14.52 2.58 -12.30
CA ARG A 140 14.08 3.10 -13.61
C ARG A 140 15.14 4.00 -14.23
#